data_AF-A0A2V7CRV2-F1
#
_entry.id   AF-A0A2V7CRV2-F1
#
_cell.length_a   1.000
_cell.length_b   1.000
_cell.length_c   1.000
_cell.angle_alpha   90.00
_cell.angle_beta   90.00
_cell.angle_gamma   90.00
#
_symmetry.space_group_name_H-M   'P 1'
#
loop_
_entity.id
_entity.type
_entity.pdbx_description
1 polymer ?
#
loop_
_entity_poly.entity_id
_entity_poly.type
_entity_poly.pdbx_seq_one_letter_code
_entity_poly.pdbx_strand_id
1 'polypeptide(L)'
;MVKRDKGFNVVTHDWEFFELDVSKNGTQIRKRGFTDVVNRFGGNCFACHIAARPQWDLVCENDYGCAPIPVTRAMIRARQRTDPRCNNPAPSREDAEALRQLQELLKPKQP
;
A
#
# COMPACT_ATOMS: atom_id res chain seq x y z
N MET A 1 4.36 4.62 3.86
CA MET A 1 4.49 5.24 5.19
C MET A 1 5.94 5.65 5.38
N VAL A 2 6.21 6.71 6.14
CA VAL A 2 7.57 7.18 6.46
C VAL A 2 7.65 7.42 7.96
N LYS A 3 8.73 6.95 8.60
CA LYS A 3 9.02 7.27 10.00
C LYS A 3 9.59 8.68 10.08
N ARG A 4 8.96 9.55 10.86
CA ARG A 4 9.35 10.94 11.09
C ARG A 4 10.27 11.03 12.31
N ASP A 5 10.75 12.24 12.59
CA ASP A 5 11.53 12.51 13.79
C ASP A 5 10.75 12.19 15.06
N LYS A 6 11.48 11.85 16.12
CA LYS A 6 10.91 11.50 17.43
C LYS A 6 9.99 12.61 17.94
N GLY A 7 8.78 12.23 18.35
CA GLY A 7 7.79 13.17 18.90
C GLY A 7 6.89 13.82 17.85
N PHE A 8 6.99 13.39 16.58
CA PHE A 8 6.08 13.80 15.52
C PHE A 8 4.63 13.39 15.84
N ASN A 9 4.41 12.16 16.31
CA ASN A 9 3.07 11.67 16.66
C ASN A 9 3.13 10.45 17.56
N VAL A 10 2.70 10.60 18.83
CA VAL A 10 2.73 9.50 19.80
C VAL A 10 1.81 8.35 19.42
N VAL A 11 0.64 8.63 18.84
CA VAL A 11 -0.37 7.61 18.49
C VAL A 11 0.12 6.69 17.39
N THR A 12 0.83 7.23 16.40
CA THR A 12 1.35 6.44 15.27
C THR A 12 2.80 6.04 15.45
N HIS A 13 3.38 6.21 16.64
CA HIS A 13 4.81 6.04 16.88
C HIS A 13 5.64 6.79 15.83
N ASP A 14 5.34 8.05 15.57
CA ASP A 14 6.03 8.90 14.59
C ASP A 14 5.91 8.43 13.12
N TRP A 15 5.08 7.44 12.79
CA TRP A 15 4.79 7.07 11.40
C TRP A 15 3.79 8.03 10.77
N GLU A 16 4.08 8.44 9.53
CA GLU A 16 3.17 9.19 8.67
C GLU A 16 2.72 8.33 7.48
N PHE A 17 1.42 8.36 7.18
CA PHE A 17 0.81 7.62 6.08
C PHE A 17 0.50 8.55 4.90
N PHE A 18 0.49 7.98 3.69
CA PHE A 18 0.33 8.72 2.45
C PHE A 18 -0.57 7.98 1.47
N GLU A 19 -1.44 8.74 0.81
CA GLU A 19 -2.08 8.35 -0.43
C GLU A 19 -1.33 8.98 -1.60
N LEU A 20 -0.91 8.15 -2.54
CA LEU A 20 -0.09 8.57 -3.66
C LEU A 20 -0.86 8.37 -4.96
N ASP A 21 -0.94 9.42 -5.78
CA ASP A 21 -1.32 9.32 -7.18
C ASP A 21 -0.06 9.20 -8.02
N VAL A 22 0.01 8.14 -8.83
CA VAL A 22 1.18 7.79 -9.61
C VAL A 22 0.84 7.94 -11.09
N SER A 23 1.67 8.66 -11.83
CA SER A 23 1.58 8.84 -13.27
C SER A 23 2.95 8.66 -13.91
N LYS A 24 3.01 8.67 -15.25
CA LYS A 24 4.28 8.68 -15.98
C LYS A 24 5.18 9.89 -15.67
N ASN A 25 4.59 11.00 -15.22
CA ASN A 25 5.33 12.23 -14.93
C ASN A 25 5.85 12.29 -13.49
N GLY A 26 5.53 11.29 -12.65
CA GLY A 26 5.94 11.24 -11.25
C GLY A 26 4.81 10.89 -10.30
N THR A 27 4.95 11.34 -9.05
CA THR A 27 4.05 11.00 -7.95
C THR A 27 3.58 12.26 -7.24
N GLN A 28 2.28 12.36 -7.00
CA GLN A 28 1.68 13.40 -6.18
C GLN A 28 1.16 12.78 -4.88
N ILE A 29 1.39 13.47 -3.76
CA ILE A 29 0.74 13.13 -2.50
C ILE A 29 -0.68 13.67 -2.57
N ARG A 30 -1.65 12.77 -2.70
CA ARG A 30 -3.08 13.11 -2.65
C ARG A 30 -3.52 13.46 -1.24
N LYS A 31 -3.00 12.71 -0.26
CA LYS A 31 -3.32 12.87 1.17
C LYS A 31 -2.16 12.40 2.04
N ARG A 32 -2.00 13.02 3.20
CA ARG A 32 -1.00 12.63 4.21
C ARG A 32 -1.55 12.80 5.62
N GLY A 33 -0.99 12.07 6.59
CA GLY A 33 -1.43 12.08 7.98
C GLY A 33 -1.74 10.67 8.49
N PHE A 34 -2.77 10.51 9.33
CA PHE A 34 -3.17 9.21 9.86
C PHE A 34 -4.69 9.00 10.00
N THR A 35 -5.46 10.05 10.29
CA THR A 35 -6.93 9.98 10.49
C THR A 35 -7.67 9.68 9.21
N ASP A 36 -7.34 10.41 8.15
CA ASP A 36 -8.18 10.45 6.97
C ASP A 36 -7.55 9.72 5.77
N VAL A 37 -6.41 9.06 5.98
CA VAL A 37 -5.64 8.40 4.92
C VAL A 37 -6.17 6.99 4.67
N VAL A 38 -6.63 6.72 3.45
CA VAL A 38 -7.24 5.44 3.05
C VAL A 38 -6.30 4.62 2.17
N ASN A 39 -6.28 3.31 2.41
CA ASN A 39 -5.58 2.34 1.58
C ASN A 39 -6.38 2.04 0.30
N ARG A 40 -5.80 1.25 -0.61
CA ARG A 40 -6.45 0.90 -1.89
C ARG A 40 -7.63 -0.07 -1.76
N PHE A 41 -7.87 -0.61 -0.57
CA PHE A 41 -9.03 -1.43 -0.23
C PHE A 41 -10.16 -0.62 0.44
N GLY A 42 -10.01 0.70 0.57
CA GLY A 42 -11.01 1.58 1.15
C GLY A 42 -11.00 1.69 2.68
N GLY A 43 -10.09 0.99 3.36
CA GLY A 43 -9.92 1.11 4.82
C GLY A 43 -8.90 2.18 5.22
N ASN A 44 -8.89 2.61 6.48
CA ASN A 44 -7.87 3.52 7.00
C ASN A 44 -6.49 2.83 7.08
N CYS A 45 -5.42 3.54 6.69
CA CYS A 45 -4.05 3.01 6.72
C CYS A 45 -3.60 2.64 8.13
N PHE A 46 -3.73 3.53 9.11
CA PHE A 46 -3.29 3.28 10.48
C PHE A 46 -4.04 2.11 11.13
N ALA A 47 -5.37 2.02 10.93
CA ALA A 47 -6.17 0.91 11.44
C ALA A 47 -5.73 -0.46 10.89
N CYS A 48 -5.20 -0.51 9.66
CA CYS A 48 -4.63 -1.73 9.11
C CYS A 48 -3.27 -2.06 9.74
N HIS A 49 -2.44 -1.06 10.00
CA HIS A 49 -1.06 -1.21 10.46
C HIS A 49 -0.93 -1.41 11.98
N ILE A 50 -1.88 -0.90 12.78
CA ILE A 50 -1.90 -1.06 14.25
C ILE A 50 -2.09 -2.53 14.70
N ALA A 51 -2.55 -3.40 13.79
CA ALA A 51 -2.68 -4.83 14.04
C ALA A 51 -1.32 -5.56 14.09
N ALA A 52 -0.23 -4.94 13.63
CA ALA A 52 1.10 -5.51 13.75
C ALA A 52 1.47 -5.73 15.22
N ARG A 53 2.14 -6.85 15.53
CA ARG A 53 2.63 -7.10 16.88
C ARG A 53 3.64 -6.00 17.27
N PRO A 54 3.71 -5.60 18.56
CA PRO A 54 4.46 -4.42 19.00
C PRO A 54 5.93 -4.38 18.57
N GLN A 55 6.62 -5.53 18.50
CA GLN A 55 8.03 -5.62 18.10
C GLN A 55 8.29 -5.21 16.65
N TRP A 56 7.26 -5.16 15.81
CA TRP A 56 7.37 -4.82 14.40
C TRP A 56 7.05 -3.36 14.10
N ASP A 57 6.67 -2.56 15.12
CA ASP A 57 6.47 -1.11 15.01
C ASP A 57 5.64 -0.69 13.78
N LEU A 58 4.40 -1.18 13.71
CA LEU A 58 3.45 -0.92 12.62
C LEU A 58 3.86 -1.47 11.24
N VAL A 59 4.97 -2.20 11.13
CA VAL A 59 5.35 -2.93 9.91
C VAL A 59 4.59 -4.25 9.84
N CYS A 60 3.87 -4.48 8.74
CA CYS A 60 3.15 -5.73 8.49
C CYS A 60 3.92 -6.65 7.54
N GLU A 61 3.78 -7.94 7.77
CA GLU A 61 4.15 -9.07 6.90
C GLU A 61 3.17 -10.23 7.23
N ASN A 62 3.21 -11.34 6.49
CA ASN A 62 2.27 -12.46 6.62
C ASN A 62 2.12 -13.03 8.05
N ASP A 63 3.18 -12.95 8.85
CA ASP A 63 3.34 -13.58 10.16
C ASP A 63 3.58 -12.56 11.28
N TYR A 64 3.38 -11.27 10.99
CA TYR A 64 3.64 -10.16 11.93
C TYR A 64 2.40 -9.74 12.73
N GLY A 65 1.30 -10.49 12.63
CA GLY A 65 0.05 -10.26 13.38
C GLY A 65 -1.01 -9.44 12.65
N CYS A 66 -0.68 -8.86 11.50
CA CYS A 66 -1.64 -8.16 10.66
C CYS A 66 -2.64 -9.13 10.01
N ALA A 67 -3.85 -8.64 9.70
CA ALA A 67 -4.81 -9.42 8.94
C ALA A 67 -4.26 -9.75 7.54
N PRO A 68 -4.44 -10.99 7.05
CA PRO A 68 -4.00 -11.34 5.70
C PRO A 68 -4.77 -10.52 4.66
N ILE A 69 -4.07 -10.05 3.63
CA ILE A 69 -4.66 -9.37 2.48
C ILE A 69 -4.60 -10.29 1.25
N PRO A 70 -5.57 -10.21 0.32
CA PRO A 70 -5.62 -11.09 -0.86
C PRO A 70 -4.61 -10.70 -1.95
N VAL A 71 -3.48 -10.09 -1.58
CA VAL A 71 -2.44 -9.66 -2.53
C VAL A 71 -1.30 -10.67 -2.55
N THR A 72 -1.02 -11.25 -3.71
CA THR A 72 0.06 -12.22 -3.86
C THR A 72 1.38 -11.53 -4.22
N ARG A 73 2.51 -12.22 -3.99
CA ARG A 73 3.83 -11.73 -4.43
C ARG A 73 3.91 -11.51 -5.95
N ALA A 74 3.18 -12.30 -6.74
CA ALA A 74 3.11 -12.11 -8.19
C ALA A 74 2.43 -10.78 -8.55
N MET A 75 1.32 -10.43 -7.88
CA MET A 75 0.64 -9.14 -8.06
C MET A 75 1.55 -7.96 -7.70
N ILE A 76 2.29 -8.05 -6.58
CA ILE A 76 3.23 -7.00 -6.15
C ILE A 76 4.32 -6.79 -7.21
N ARG A 77 4.96 -7.87 -7.66
CA ARG A 77 6.00 -7.81 -8.70
C ARG A 77 5.47 -7.26 -10.00
N ALA A 78 4.31 -7.73 -10.45
CA ALA A 78 3.70 -7.25 -11.68
C ALA A 78 3.42 -5.75 -11.60
N ARG A 79 2.86 -5.26 -10.48
CA ARG A 79 2.61 -3.83 -10.26
C ARG A 79 3.88 -2.98 -10.27
N GLN A 80 4.98 -3.47 -9.70
CA GLN A 80 6.27 -2.79 -9.71
C GLN A 80 6.90 -2.78 -11.11
N ARG A 81 6.83 -3.90 -11.84
CA ARG A 81 7.31 -4.02 -13.23
C ARG A 81 6.50 -3.17 -14.22
N THR A 82 5.26 -2.84 -13.91
CA THR A 82 4.43 -1.94 -14.72
C THR A 82 4.27 -0.56 -14.09
N ASP A 83 5.21 -0.14 -13.24
CA ASP A 83 5.19 1.23 -12.72
C ASP A 83 5.36 2.22 -13.89
N PRO A 84 4.41 3.15 -14.11
CA PRO A 84 4.42 4.04 -15.27
C PRO A 84 5.57 5.05 -15.25
N ARG A 85 6.28 5.20 -14.12
CA ARG A 85 7.45 6.08 -13.98
C ARG A 85 8.73 5.42 -14.51
N CYS A 86 8.72 4.11 -14.72
CA CYS A 86 9.86 3.35 -15.18
C CYS A 86 9.75 3.05 -16.68
N ASN A 87 10.88 3.07 -17.39
CA ASN A 87 10.94 2.64 -18.79
C ASN A 87 11.07 1.11 -18.87
N ASN A 88 10.00 0.41 -18.47
CA ASN A 88 9.98 -1.05 -18.41
C ASN A 88 9.48 -1.66 -19.73
N PRO A 89 9.91 -2.89 -20.06
CA PRO A 89 9.33 -3.63 -21.18
C PRO A 89 7.84 -3.92 -20.94
N ALA A 90 7.14 -4.29 -22.01
CA ALA A 90 5.76 -4.74 -21.90
C ALA A 90 5.62 -5.91 -20.89
N PRO A 91 4.53 -5.95 -20.11
CA PRO A 91 4.33 -7.00 -19.13
C PRO A 91 4.28 -8.38 -19.79
N SER A 92 4.85 -9.38 -19.11
CA SER A 92 4.69 -10.78 -19.52
C SER A 92 3.23 -11.22 -19.41
N ARG A 93 2.88 -12.39 -19.98
CA ARG A 93 1.54 -12.98 -19.82
C ARG A 93 1.18 -13.19 -18.35
N GLU A 94 2.15 -13.63 -17.54
CA GLU A 94 1.97 -13.82 -16.09
C GLU A 94 1.74 -12.48 -15.38
N ASP A 95 2.52 -11.45 -15.67
CA ASP A 95 2.33 -10.12 -15.07
C ASP A 95 0.96 -9.53 -15.46
N ALA A 96 0.56 -9.68 -16.73
CA ALA A 96 -0.74 -9.22 -17.21
C ALA A 96 -1.91 -9.92 -16.50
N GLU A 97 -1.80 -11.23 -16.26
CA GLU A 97 -2.80 -11.97 -15.48
C GLU A 97 -2.84 -11.55 -14.01
N ALA A 98 -1.68 -11.39 -13.36
CA ALA A 98 -1.60 -10.92 -11.99
C ALA A 98 -2.18 -9.50 -11.82
N LEU A 99 -1.93 -8.61 -12.79
CA LEU A 99 -2.51 -7.26 -12.81
C LEU A 99 -4.03 -7.28 -12.98
N ARG A 100 -4.56 -8.16 -13.84
CA ARG A 100 -6.01 -8.34 -14.01
C ARG A 100 -6.65 -8.78 -12.69
N GLN A 101 -6.09 -9.80 -12.03
CA GLN A 101 -6.60 -10.27 -10.74
C GLN A 101 -6.50 -9.18 -9.66
N LEU A 102 -5.39 -8.43 -9.61
CA LEU A 102 -5.24 -7.31 -8.68
C LEU A 102 -6.29 -6.22 -8.93
N GLN A 103 -6.60 -5.91 -10.19
CA GLN A 103 -7.64 -4.93 -10.52
C GLN A 103 -9.02 -5.37 -10.01
N GLU A 104 -9.38 -6.64 -10.14
CA GLU A 104 -10.64 -7.17 -9.58
C GLU A 104 -10.73 -6.96 -8.07
N LEU A 105 -9.64 -7.18 -7.33
CA LEU A 105 -9.59 -6.98 -5.87
C LEU A 105 -9.71 -5.52 -5.45
N LEU A 106 -9.33 -4.59 -6.33
CA LEU A 106 -9.34 -3.15 -6.08
C LEU A 106 -10.62 -2.46 -6.55
N LYS A 107 -11.52 -3.17 -7.24
CA LYS A 107 -12.82 -2.62 -7.61
C LYS A 107 -13.60 -2.24 -6.35
N PRO A 108 -14.30 -1.10 -6.34
CA PRO A 108 -15.23 -0.79 -5.27
C PRO A 108 -16.24 -1.94 -5.16
N LYS A 109 -16.40 -2.50 -3.96
CA LYS A 109 -17.52 -3.42 -3.73
C LYS A 109 -18.81 -2.61 -3.90
N GLN A 110 -19.73 -3.08 -4.75
CA GLN A 110 -21.07 -2.51 -4.83
C GLN A 110 -21.69 -2.50 -3.43
N PRO A 111 -22.42 -1.43 -3.06
CA PRO A 111 -23.07 -1.31 -1.76
C PRO A 111 -24.07 -2.44 -1.50
#